data_AF-A0A7G5ZCC5-F1
#
_entry.id   AF-A0A7G5ZCC5-F1
#
_cell.length_a   1.000
_cell.length_b   1.000
_cell.length_c   1.000
_cell.angle_alpha   90.00
_cell.angle_beta   90.00
_cell.angle_gamma   90.00
#
_symmetry.space_group_name_H-M   'P 1'
#
loop_
_entity.id
_entity.type
_entity.pdbx_description
1 polymer ?
#
loop_
_entity_poly.entity_id
_entity_poly.type
_entity_poly.pdbx_seq_one_letter_code
_entity_poly.pdbx_strand_id
1 'polypeptide(L)'
;MRPRLAAGIVLALACSSAAAAPSTFGTVIGSALLCRSHLENAYFHQYLTTAFGPAYKHEGGAFWFKLDASLWGKPVLEVMVSDDTSAMVFVGAVVDARPEELEEAIRVSAGLHHKARDGSAAPLRISNPGSVIAYQNGKSKIYCARYKPLPPGR
;
A
#
# COMPACT_ATOMS: atom_id res chain seq x y z
N MET A 1 47.14 -38.25 -15.83
CA MET A 1 46.35 -38.25 -14.57
C MET A 1 45.82 -36.83 -14.33
N ARG A 2 44.48 -36.72 -14.30
CA ARG A 2 43.55 -35.68 -13.81
C ARG A 2 43.98 -34.20 -13.63
N PRO A 3 43.21 -33.24 -14.19
CA PRO A 3 43.34 -31.81 -13.92
C PRO A 3 42.65 -31.42 -12.60
N ARG A 4 43.10 -30.35 -11.95
CA ARG A 4 42.39 -29.69 -10.84
C ARG A 4 42.14 -28.24 -11.21
N LEU A 5 40.96 -27.96 -11.77
CA LEU A 5 40.41 -26.62 -11.89
C LEU A 5 39.61 -26.33 -10.62
N ALA A 6 40.10 -25.41 -9.80
CA ALA A 6 39.41 -24.90 -8.62
C ALA A 6 38.40 -23.83 -9.07
N ALA A 7 37.11 -24.18 -9.05
CA ALA A 7 36.02 -23.24 -9.27
C ALA A 7 35.67 -22.57 -7.92
N GLY A 8 36.05 -21.30 -7.77
CA GLY A 8 35.61 -20.46 -6.66
C GLY A 8 34.21 -19.93 -6.91
N ILE A 9 33.22 -20.42 -6.15
CA ILE A 9 31.86 -19.88 -6.13
C ILE A 9 31.87 -18.68 -5.18
N VAL A 10 31.78 -17.46 -5.72
CA VAL A 10 31.54 -16.24 -4.95
C VAL A 10 30.03 -16.14 -4.72
N LEU A 11 29.60 -16.49 -3.51
CA LEU A 11 28.22 -16.34 -3.06
C LEU A 11 27.97 -14.87 -2.72
N ALA A 12 27.41 -14.10 -3.66
CA ALA A 12 26.99 -12.74 -3.41
C ALA A 12 25.74 -12.74 -2.50
N LEU A 13 25.95 -12.54 -1.20
CA LEU A 13 24.89 -12.23 -0.24
C LEU A 13 24.35 -10.82 -0.55
N ALA A 14 23.24 -10.74 -1.27
CA ALA A 14 22.46 -9.51 -1.37
C ALA A 14 21.77 -9.28 -0.01
N CYS A 15 22.42 -8.52 0.86
CA CYS A 15 21.76 -7.96 2.05
C CYS A 15 20.74 -6.92 1.58
N SER A 16 19.47 -7.31 1.45
CA SER A 16 18.37 -6.37 1.38
C SER A 16 18.22 -5.69 2.74
N SER A 17 19.00 -4.64 2.98
CA SER A 17 18.72 -3.69 4.05
C SER A 17 17.36 -3.07 3.77
N ALA A 18 16.36 -3.36 4.62
CA ALA A 18 15.07 -2.68 4.58
C ALA A 18 15.35 -1.18 4.76
N ALA A 19 15.20 -0.42 3.68
CA ALA A 19 15.41 1.02 3.70
C ALA A 19 14.34 1.65 4.58
N ALA A 20 14.76 2.54 5.49
CA ALA A 20 13.82 3.35 6.25
C ALA A 20 12.92 4.11 5.28
N ALA A 21 11.61 4.17 5.59
CA ALA A 21 10.67 4.86 4.74
C ALA A 21 11.08 6.32 4.48
N PRO A 22 10.97 6.82 3.23
CA PRO A 22 11.22 8.23 2.95
C PRO A 22 10.35 9.13 3.84
N SER A 23 10.86 10.30 4.22
CA SER A 23 10.08 11.29 4.99
C SER A 23 8.79 11.74 4.28
N THR A 24 8.74 11.57 2.96
CA THR A 24 7.55 11.84 2.14
C THR A 24 6.51 10.74 2.17
N PHE A 25 6.79 9.56 2.75
CA PHE A 25 5.89 8.40 2.73
C PHE A 25 4.51 8.72 3.32
N GLY A 26 4.49 9.37 4.49
CA GLY A 26 3.24 9.79 5.13
C GLY A 26 2.42 10.75 4.26
N THR A 27 3.08 11.69 3.59
CA THR A 27 2.42 12.64 2.70
C THR A 27 1.92 11.98 1.42
N VAL A 28 2.74 11.17 0.75
CA VAL A 28 2.44 10.58 -0.56
C VAL A 28 1.44 9.43 -0.42
N ILE A 29 1.79 8.39 0.34
CA ILE A 29 0.93 7.22 0.51
C ILE A 29 -0.27 7.56 1.40
N GLY A 30 -0.08 8.32 2.47
CA GLY A 30 -1.19 8.72 3.34
C GLY A 30 -2.24 9.56 2.60
N SER A 31 -1.84 10.55 1.79
CA SER A 31 -2.83 11.35 1.03
C SER A 31 -3.55 10.51 -0.03
N ALA A 32 -2.85 9.59 -0.70
CA ALA A 32 -3.44 8.68 -1.67
C ALA A 32 -4.48 7.76 -1.00
N LEU A 33 -4.14 7.14 0.13
CA LEU A 33 -5.05 6.27 0.89
C LEU A 33 -6.29 7.01 1.40
N LEU A 34 -6.17 8.29 1.74
CA LEU A 34 -7.29 9.14 2.16
C LEU A 34 -8.10 9.72 0.99
N CYS A 35 -7.82 9.30 -0.25
CA CYS A 35 -8.45 9.82 -1.46
C CYS A 35 -8.29 11.34 -1.65
N ARG A 36 -7.18 11.91 -1.17
CA ARG A 36 -6.83 13.34 -1.32
C ARG A 36 -5.85 13.62 -2.45
N SER A 37 -5.46 12.59 -3.20
CA SER A 37 -4.53 12.67 -4.31
C SER A 37 -5.15 12.13 -5.59
N HIS A 38 -4.64 12.61 -6.73
CA HIS A 38 -4.87 11.92 -8.00
C HIS A 38 -4.19 10.54 -7.94
N LEU A 39 -4.88 9.50 -8.43
CA LEU A 39 -4.33 8.16 -8.46
C LEU A 39 -3.79 7.84 -9.85
N GLU A 40 -2.55 7.36 -9.91
CA GLU A 40 -1.89 6.91 -11.14
C GLU A 40 -0.98 5.71 -10.80
N ASN A 41 -1.18 4.59 -11.49
CA ASN A 41 -0.59 3.31 -11.14
C ASN A 41 0.95 3.34 -11.27
N ALA A 42 1.45 3.87 -12.39
CA ALA A 42 2.87 3.88 -12.69
C ALA A 42 3.64 4.72 -11.67
N TYR A 43 3.10 5.88 -11.30
CA TYR A 43 3.66 6.77 -10.29
C TYR A 43 3.81 6.07 -8.93
N PHE A 44 2.74 5.48 -8.39
CA PHE A 44 2.80 4.84 -7.07
C PHE A 44 3.65 3.57 -7.08
N HIS A 45 3.62 2.79 -8.17
CA HIS A 45 4.51 1.65 -8.35
C HIS A 45 5.98 2.08 -8.37
N GLN A 46 6.33 3.12 -9.13
CA GLN A 46 7.69 3.66 -9.20
C GLN A 46 8.14 4.23 -7.86
N TYR A 47 7.27 4.98 -7.16
CA TYR A 47 7.56 5.54 -5.84
C TYR A 47 7.92 4.44 -4.83
N LEU A 48 7.08 3.41 -4.72
CA LEU A 48 7.32 2.30 -3.80
C LEU A 48 8.53 1.47 -4.20
N THR A 49 8.75 1.24 -5.50
CA THR A 49 9.93 0.51 -6.00
C THR A 49 11.21 1.25 -5.68
N THR A 50 11.22 2.57 -5.85
CA THR A 50 12.38 3.41 -5.54
C THR A 50 12.67 3.43 -4.04
N ALA A 51 11.61 3.49 -3.21
CA ALA A 51 11.75 3.61 -1.76
C ALA A 51 12.07 2.29 -1.06
N PHE A 52 11.46 1.18 -1.50
CA PHE A 52 11.46 -0.09 -0.76
C PHE A 52 12.00 -1.28 -1.58
N GLY A 53 12.38 -1.06 -2.83
CA GLY A 53 12.76 -2.13 -3.75
C GLY A 53 11.54 -2.78 -4.42
N PRO A 54 11.76 -3.86 -5.20
CA PRO A 54 10.71 -4.46 -6.02
C PRO A 54 9.55 -5.01 -5.17
N ALA A 55 8.36 -5.02 -5.76
CA ALA A 55 7.20 -5.69 -5.18
C ALA A 55 7.51 -7.16 -4.88
N TYR A 56 7.09 -7.65 -3.71
CA TYR A 56 7.37 -9.02 -3.28
C TYR A 56 6.34 -10.03 -3.84
N LYS A 57 5.17 -9.55 -4.26
CA LYS A 57 4.17 -10.34 -4.98
C LYS A 57 3.35 -9.47 -5.94
N HIS A 58 2.77 -10.13 -6.93
CA HIS A 58 1.85 -9.56 -7.90
C HIS A 58 0.60 -10.44 -7.95
N GLU A 59 -0.51 -9.94 -7.42
CA GLU A 59 -1.73 -10.74 -7.21
C GLU A 59 -2.97 -9.84 -7.20
N GLY A 60 -4.06 -10.28 -7.85
CA GLY A 60 -5.34 -9.57 -7.84
C GLY A 60 -5.32 -8.24 -8.59
N GLY A 61 -4.49 -8.13 -9.64
CA GLY A 61 -4.32 -6.89 -10.39
C GLY A 61 -3.56 -5.81 -9.61
N ALA A 62 -2.68 -6.19 -8.69
CA ALA A 62 -1.88 -5.27 -7.89
C ALA A 62 -0.48 -5.79 -7.57
N PHE A 63 0.46 -4.85 -7.53
CA PHE A 63 1.79 -5.05 -6.97
C PHE A 63 1.75 -4.80 -5.47
N TRP A 64 2.38 -5.69 -4.69
CA TRP A 64 2.39 -5.62 -3.24
C TRP A 64 3.80 -5.45 -2.70
N PHE A 65 3.94 -4.54 -1.74
CA PHE A 65 5.20 -4.15 -1.15
C PHE A 65 5.14 -4.41 0.35
N LYS A 66 6.15 -5.13 0.87
CA LYS A 66 6.45 -5.18 2.30
C LYS A 66 7.39 -4.04 2.61
N LEU A 67 7.16 -3.35 3.72
CA LEU A 67 7.91 -2.16 4.08
C LEU A 67 7.88 -1.96 5.59
N ASP A 68 8.89 -1.27 6.09
CA ASP A 68 8.95 -0.81 7.47
C ASP A 68 8.60 0.69 7.48
N ALA A 69 7.33 0.99 7.74
CA ALA A 69 6.82 2.35 7.82
C ALA A 69 5.62 2.45 8.75
N SER A 70 5.26 3.69 9.10
CA SER A 70 4.03 3.98 9.83
C SER A 70 3.20 5.07 9.14
N LEU A 71 1.89 5.00 9.34
CA LEU A 71 0.94 6.03 8.97
C LEU A 71 0.06 6.36 10.17
N TRP A 72 -0.07 7.65 10.48
CA TRP A 72 -0.89 8.12 11.61
C TRP A 72 -0.53 7.44 12.94
N GLY A 73 0.76 7.13 13.14
CA GLY A 73 1.25 6.44 14.33
C GLY A 73 0.95 4.94 14.38
N LYS A 74 0.47 4.33 13.29
CA LYS A 74 0.19 2.89 13.19
C LYS A 74 1.16 2.21 12.21
N PRO A 75 1.70 1.02 12.52
CA PRO A 75 2.56 0.28 11.60
C PRO A 75 1.83 -0.14 10.33
N VAL A 76 2.48 0.04 9.17
CA VAL A 76 1.99 -0.43 7.89
C VAL A 76 2.71 -1.73 7.54
N LEU A 77 1.96 -2.80 7.36
CA LEU A 77 2.51 -4.12 7.05
C LEU A 77 2.77 -4.29 5.55
N GLU A 78 1.84 -3.78 4.75
CA GLU A 78 1.89 -3.90 3.30
C GLU A 78 1.24 -2.69 2.64
N VAL A 79 1.77 -2.30 1.48
CA VAL A 79 1.09 -1.39 0.54
C VAL A 79 0.88 -2.12 -0.77
N MET A 80 -0.28 -1.90 -1.39
CA MET A 80 -0.65 -2.46 -2.68
C MET A 80 -1.07 -1.34 -3.64
N VAL A 81 -0.64 -1.44 -4.89
CA VAL A 81 -0.97 -0.50 -5.96
C VAL A 81 -1.47 -1.30 -7.15
N SER A 82 -2.58 -0.87 -7.75
CA SER A 82 -3.11 -1.53 -8.94
C SER A 82 -2.12 -1.51 -10.11
N ASP A 83 -2.22 -2.53 -10.93
CA ASP A 83 -1.54 -2.62 -12.21
C ASP A 83 -2.47 -2.24 -13.39
N ASP A 84 -1.99 -2.48 -14.60
CA ASP A 84 -2.74 -2.19 -15.81
C ASP A 84 -3.86 -3.20 -16.12
N THR A 85 -3.86 -4.36 -15.47
CA THR A 85 -4.90 -5.39 -15.61
C THR A 85 -6.14 -5.07 -14.77
N SER A 86 -6.00 -4.30 -13.69
CA SER A 86 -7.12 -3.86 -12.87
C SER A 86 -8.06 -2.89 -13.61
N ALA A 87 -9.37 -3.07 -13.46
CA ALA A 87 -10.37 -2.11 -13.95
C ALA A 87 -10.36 -0.75 -13.20
N MET A 88 -9.73 -0.73 -12.02
CA MET A 88 -9.63 0.41 -11.13
C MET A 88 -8.18 0.86 -10.97
N VAL A 89 -7.98 2.14 -10.72
CA VAL A 89 -6.74 2.72 -10.18
C VAL A 89 -6.91 2.81 -8.66
N PHE A 90 -6.05 2.16 -7.89
CA PHE A 90 -6.10 2.16 -6.45
C PHE A 90 -4.72 2.13 -5.78
N VAL A 91 -4.72 2.67 -4.56
CA VAL A 91 -3.67 2.46 -3.56
C VAL A 91 -4.34 1.92 -2.31
N GLY A 92 -3.79 0.85 -1.74
CA GLY A 92 -4.27 0.24 -0.52
C GLY A 92 -3.13 -0.07 0.45
N ALA A 93 -3.44 -0.23 1.72
CA ALA A 93 -2.48 -0.63 2.74
C ALA A 93 -3.12 -1.53 3.79
N VAL A 94 -2.35 -2.49 4.28
CA VAL A 94 -2.67 -3.27 5.48
C VAL A 94 -1.97 -2.61 6.66
N VAL A 95 -2.75 -2.16 7.64
CA VAL A 95 -2.27 -1.45 8.82
C VAL A 95 -2.48 -2.32 10.05
N ASP A 96 -1.47 -2.41 10.91
CA ASP A 96 -1.51 -3.19 12.14
C ASP A 96 -2.31 -2.47 13.24
N ALA A 97 -3.61 -2.30 13.00
CA ALA A 97 -4.57 -1.70 13.89
C ALA A 97 -5.98 -2.21 13.54
N ARG A 98 -6.89 -2.24 14.53
CA ARG A 98 -8.31 -2.52 14.25
C ARG A 98 -8.95 -1.34 13.49
N PRO A 99 -10.04 -1.56 12.71
CA PRO A 99 -10.68 -0.50 11.93
C PRO A 99 -11.05 0.75 12.74
N GLU A 100 -11.51 0.58 13.97
CA GLU A 100 -11.89 1.67 14.88
C GLU A 100 -10.66 2.47 15.35
N GLU A 101 -9.55 1.78 15.62
CA GLU A 101 -8.30 2.40 16.04
C GLU A 101 -7.63 3.15 14.89
N LEU A 102 -7.75 2.63 13.66
CA LEU A 102 -7.27 3.30 12.48
C LEU A 102 -8.12 4.54 12.15
N GLU A 103 -9.45 4.43 12.23
CA GLU A 103 -10.35 5.58 12.09
C GLU A 103 -9.98 6.68 13.09
N GLU A 104 -9.82 6.33 14.36
CA GLU A 104 -9.42 7.28 15.41
C GLU A 104 -8.10 7.98 15.08
N ALA A 105 -7.09 7.20 14.71
CA ALA A 105 -5.77 7.71 14.37
C ALA A 105 -5.81 8.68 13.18
N ILE A 106 -6.58 8.34 12.14
CA ILE A 106 -6.78 9.21 10.96
C ILE A 106 -7.55 10.47 11.35
N ARG A 107 -8.57 10.35 12.20
CA ARG A 107 -9.35 11.51 12.65
C ARG A 107 -8.46 12.50 13.40
N VAL A 108 -7.67 12.03 14.36
CA VAL A 108 -6.76 12.86 15.15
C VAL A 108 -5.67 13.47 14.27
N SER A 109 -5.07 12.69 13.37
CA SER A 109 -3.89 13.13 12.60
C SER A 109 -4.24 13.96 11.35
N ALA A 110 -5.38 13.67 10.71
CA ALA A 110 -5.73 14.19 9.39
C ALA A 110 -7.12 14.83 9.31
N GLY A 111 -7.86 14.87 10.42
CA GLY A 111 -9.19 15.47 10.51
C GLY A 111 -10.25 14.77 9.67
N LEU A 112 -10.00 13.53 9.22
CA LEU A 112 -10.91 12.80 8.35
C LEU A 112 -11.71 11.77 9.15
N HIS A 113 -13.03 11.78 8.95
CA HIS A 113 -13.92 10.81 9.56
C HIS A 113 -14.26 9.70 8.57
N HIS A 114 -14.23 8.44 9.02
CA HIS A 114 -14.76 7.29 8.31
C HIS A 114 -15.95 6.75 9.07
N LYS A 115 -17.13 6.73 8.45
CA LYS A 115 -18.35 6.25 9.11
C LYS A 115 -18.65 4.83 8.68
N ALA A 116 -19.10 3.99 9.60
CA ALA A 116 -19.61 2.66 9.27
C ALA A 116 -20.75 2.77 8.25
N ARG A 117 -20.67 1.97 7.18
CA ARG A 117 -21.65 1.96 6.08
C ARG A 117 -22.96 1.31 6.51
N ASP A 118 -22.89 0.33 7.39
CA ASP A 118 -24.00 -0.46 7.88
C ASP A 118 -23.74 -0.95 9.32
N GLY A 119 -24.71 -1.67 9.89
CA GLY A 119 -24.64 -2.24 11.24
C GLY A 119 -24.16 -3.70 11.28
N SER A 120 -23.47 -4.18 10.24
CA SER A 120 -22.90 -5.54 10.26
C SER A 120 -21.80 -5.69 11.31
N ALA A 121 -21.38 -6.92 11.60
CA ALA A 121 -20.34 -7.20 12.60
C ALA A 121 -18.95 -6.64 12.22
N ALA A 122 -18.70 -6.43 10.92
CA ALA A 122 -17.44 -5.91 10.40
C ALA A 122 -17.72 -4.93 9.24
N PRO A 123 -18.33 -3.77 9.53
CA PRO A 123 -18.80 -2.87 8.49
C PRO A 123 -17.61 -2.21 7.79
N LEU A 124 -17.77 -1.97 6.49
CA LEU A 124 -16.89 -1.03 5.78
C LEU A 124 -17.08 0.36 6.38
N ARG A 125 -15.98 1.09 6.59
CA ARG A 125 -16.01 2.47 7.09
C ARG A 125 -15.55 3.40 5.98
N ILE A 126 -16.37 4.39 5.63
CA ILE A 126 -16.18 5.21 4.42
C ILE A 126 -16.07 6.67 4.81
N SER A 127 -15.09 7.39 4.25
CA SER A 127 -14.93 8.83 4.41
C SER A 127 -15.64 9.61 3.30
N ASN A 128 -15.88 10.92 3.50
CA ASN A 128 -16.47 11.78 2.47
C ASN A 128 -15.68 11.80 1.14
N PRO A 129 -14.33 11.88 1.14
CA PRO A 129 -13.53 11.70 -0.08
C PRO A 129 -13.60 10.31 -0.71
N GLY A 130 -14.20 9.32 -0.04
CA GLY A 130 -14.41 7.97 -0.57
C GLY A 130 -13.30 6.97 -0.24
N SER A 131 -12.40 7.26 0.70
CA SER A 131 -11.47 6.25 1.21
C SER A 131 -12.21 5.26 2.10
N VAL A 132 -11.85 3.98 2.02
CA VAL A 132 -12.54 2.90 2.74
C VAL A 132 -11.58 2.21 3.69
N ILE A 133 -12.03 1.93 4.90
CA ILE A 133 -11.40 1.02 5.86
C ILE A 133 -12.25 -0.24 5.94
N ALA A 134 -11.63 -1.39 5.72
CA ALA A 134 -12.23 -2.71 5.84
C ALA A 134 -11.51 -3.52 6.93
N TYR A 135 -12.25 -4.40 7.59
CA TYR A 135 -11.67 -5.39 8.49
C TYR A 135 -10.86 -6.43 7.70
N GLN A 136 -9.68 -6.78 8.18
CA GLN A 136 -8.87 -7.85 7.61
C GLN A 136 -8.13 -8.62 8.73
N ASN A 137 -8.66 -9.77 9.13
CA ASN A 137 -8.03 -10.70 10.09
C ASN A 137 -7.49 -10.03 11.37
N GLY A 138 -8.32 -9.23 12.04
CA GLY A 138 -7.94 -8.49 13.26
C GLY A 138 -7.19 -7.18 13.01
N LYS A 139 -6.93 -6.86 11.74
CA LYS A 139 -6.23 -5.66 11.27
C LYS A 139 -7.15 -4.82 10.38
N SER A 140 -6.59 -3.77 9.79
CA SER A 140 -7.30 -2.89 8.88
C SER A 140 -6.70 -2.93 7.49
N LYS A 141 -7.57 -2.99 6.48
CA LYS A 141 -7.22 -2.66 5.11
C LYS A 141 -7.81 -1.31 4.78
N ILE A 142 -6.98 -0.29 4.55
CA ILE A 142 -7.42 1.01 4.04
C ILE A 142 -7.12 1.09 2.55
N TYR A 143 -8.02 1.67 1.75
CA TYR A 143 -7.77 1.92 0.34
C TYR A 143 -8.52 3.13 -0.20
N CYS A 144 -7.94 3.71 -1.25
CA CYS A 144 -8.64 4.59 -2.16
C CYS A 144 -8.68 3.93 -3.54
N ALA A 145 -9.86 3.89 -4.17
CA ALA A 145 -10.02 3.37 -5.52
C ALA A 145 -10.81 4.36 -6.38
N ARG A 146 -10.46 4.44 -7.66
CA ARG A 146 -11.10 5.23 -8.71
C ARG A 146 -11.18 4.43 -9.99
N TYR A 147 -12.19 4.69 -10.82
CA TYR A 147 -12.22 4.13 -12.17
C TYR A 147 -11.09 4.73 -13.01
N LYS A 148 -10.49 3.91 -13.88
CA LYS A 148 -9.60 4.43 -14.92
C LYS A 148 -10.37 5.43 -15.78
N PRO A 149 -9.79 6.59 -16.14
CA PRO A 149 -10.40 7.47 -17.11
C PRO A 149 -10.73 6.67 -18.37
N LEU A 150 -11.95 6.81 -18.88
CA LEU A 150 -12.27 6.24 -20.18
C LEU A 150 -11.31 6.85 -21.21
N PRO A 151 -10.79 6.06 -22.18
CA PRO A 151 -10.05 6.64 -23.30
C PRO A 151 -10.87 7.77 -23.91
N PRO A 152 -10.24 8.87 -24.38
CA PRO A 152 -10.96 9.91 -25.11
C PRO A 152 -11.81 9.24 -26.19
N GLY A 153 -13.12 9.52 -26.17
CA GLY A 153 -14.04 8.98 -27.17
C GLY A 153 -13.50 9.31 -28.56
N ARG A 154 -13.37 8.29 -29.40
CA ARG A 154 -12.95 8.44 -30.80
C ARG A 154 -14.00 9.17 -31.61
#